data_AF-A0A7N2M1Z2-F1
#
_entry.id   AF-A0A7N2M1Z2-F1
#
_cell.length_a   1.000
_cell.length_b   1.000
_cell.length_c   1.000
_cell.angle_alpha   90.00
_cell.angle_beta   90.00
_cell.angle_gamma   90.00
#
_symmetry.space_group_name_H-M   'P 1'
#
loop_
_entity.id
_entity.type
_entity.pdbx_description
1 polymer ?
#
loop_
_entity_poly.entity_id
_entity_poly.type
_entity_poly.pdbx_seq_one_letter_code
_entity_poly.pdbx_strand_id
1 'polypeptide(L)'
;MKLNKYSGRITEPKSQGASQAMLLGVGLSEEDLSKPQVGISSVWYEGNTCNMHLLNLFEAVKEGVRQVGLVPFRFNTIGVSDGISMGTRGMSFSLQSRDLIADSIETVMSAQWYDANISIPGCDKNVSFKLH
;
A
#
# COMPACT_ATOMS: atom_id res chain seq x y z
N MET A 1 14.95 18.02 10.15
CA MET A 1 13.79 17.93 9.25
C MET A 1 12.90 16.81 9.78
N LYS A 2 11.60 17.05 9.97
CA LYS A 2 10.66 16.02 10.45
C LYS A 2 10.39 15.00 9.33
N LEU A 3 10.59 13.72 9.61
CA LEU A 3 10.41 12.66 8.60
C LEU A 3 8.98 12.10 8.60
N ASN A 4 8.31 12.06 9.77
CA ASN A 4 6.92 11.65 9.96
C ASN A 4 5.93 12.81 9.72
N LYS A 5 6.01 13.45 8.54
CA LYS A 5 5.24 14.67 8.24
C LYS A 5 3.73 14.46 8.26
N TYR A 6 3.27 13.30 7.80
CA TYR A 6 1.87 12.92 7.72
C TYR A 6 1.46 12.07 8.93
N SER A 7 2.20 11.01 9.24
CA SER A 7 1.82 10.10 10.33
C SER A 7 1.87 10.77 11.70
N GLY A 8 2.72 11.79 11.88
CA GLY A 8 2.72 12.66 13.05
C GLY A 8 1.34 13.26 13.37
N ARG A 9 0.43 13.38 12.37
CA ARG A 9 -0.95 13.85 12.58
C ARG A 9 -1.76 12.92 13.48
N ILE A 10 -1.51 11.62 13.43
CA ILE A 10 -2.20 10.57 14.17
C ILE A 10 -1.36 9.98 15.31
N THR A 11 -0.03 10.17 15.29
CA THR A 11 0.85 9.61 16.32
C THR A 11 1.22 10.57 17.45
N GLU A 12 1.17 11.89 17.24
CA GLU A 12 1.65 12.86 18.25
C GLU A 12 0.56 13.52 19.11
N PRO A 13 -0.57 14.04 18.56
CA PRO A 13 -1.53 14.78 19.35
C PRO A 13 -2.24 13.88 20.36
N LYS A 14 -2.37 14.32 21.62
CA LYS A 14 -3.14 13.58 22.64
C LYS A 14 -4.60 13.34 22.26
N SER A 15 -5.17 14.21 21.42
CA SER A 15 -6.53 14.04 20.86
C SER A 15 -6.65 12.87 19.87
N GLN A 16 -5.53 12.25 19.48
CA GLN A 16 -5.48 11.07 18.61
C GLN A 16 -5.18 9.78 19.38
N GLY A 17 -5.50 9.73 20.68
CA GLY A 17 -5.29 8.56 21.52
C GLY A 17 -5.95 7.27 20.98
N ALA A 18 -7.10 7.39 20.31
CA ALA A 18 -7.75 6.23 19.66
C ALA A 18 -6.91 5.69 18.49
N SER A 19 -6.35 6.57 17.65
CA SER A 19 -5.45 6.19 16.55
C SER A 19 -4.18 5.52 17.09
N GLN A 20 -3.58 6.09 18.14
CA GLN A 20 -2.41 5.52 18.83
C GLN A 20 -2.72 4.13 19.40
N ALA A 21 -3.88 3.94 20.04
CA ALA A 21 -4.29 2.64 20.57
C ALA A 21 -4.41 1.57 19.48
N MET A 22 -4.98 1.91 18.32
CA MET A 22 -5.06 0.99 17.17
C MET A 22 -3.67 0.66 16.61
N LEU A 23 -2.77 1.64 16.53
CA LEU A 23 -1.38 1.44 16.08
C LEU A 23 -0.60 0.51 17.02
N LEU A 24 -0.73 0.70 18.33
CA LEU A 24 -0.16 -0.23 19.32
C LEU A 24 -0.78 -1.63 19.20
N GLY A 25 -2.09 -1.70 18.97
CA GLY A 25 -2.82 -2.96 18.78
C GLY A 25 -2.37 -3.78 17.57
N VAL A 26 -1.92 -3.13 16.48
CA VAL A 26 -1.33 -3.83 15.32
C VAL A 26 0.16 -4.17 15.51
N GLY A 27 0.72 -3.89 16.69
CA GLY A 27 2.04 -4.35 17.11
C GLY A 27 3.15 -3.29 17.08
N LEU A 28 2.84 -2.00 16.97
CA LEU A 28 3.84 -0.95 17.18
C LEU A 28 4.18 -0.80 18.66
N SER A 29 5.43 -0.45 18.95
CA SER A 29 5.83 0.07 20.25
C SER A 29 5.57 1.58 20.34
N GLU A 30 5.63 2.16 21.55
CA GLU A 30 5.55 3.61 21.72
C GLU A 30 6.69 4.34 20.99
N GLU A 31 7.87 3.72 20.90
CA GLU A 31 9.01 4.28 20.17
C GLU A 31 8.74 4.34 18.66
N ASP A 32 8.02 3.36 18.12
CA ASP A 32 7.65 3.31 16.70
C ASP A 32 6.67 4.42 16.30
N LEU A 33 5.89 4.96 17.22
CA LEU A 33 4.95 6.06 16.94
C LEU A 33 5.67 7.34 16.45
N SER A 34 6.95 7.49 16.78
CA SER A 34 7.78 8.61 16.31
C SER A 34 8.39 8.40 14.92
N LYS A 35 8.37 7.16 14.41
CA LYS A 35 9.01 6.78 13.14
C LYS A 35 8.06 7.06 11.96
N PRO A 36 8.59 7.39 10.78
CA PRO A 36 7.76 7.52 9.58
C PRO A 36 7.12 6.18 9.20
N GLN A 37 5.87 6.25 8.78
CA GLN A 37 5.07 5.10 8.36
C GLN A 37 5.06 5.00 6.85
N VAL A 38 5.41 3.83 6.32
CA VAL A 38 5.51 3.55 4.89
C VAL A 38 4.41 2.58 4.49
N GLY A 39 3.48 3.04 3.68
CA GLY A 39 2.52 2.19 2.99
C GLY A 39 3.23 1.38 1.92
N ILE A 40 3.04 0.07 1.92
CA ILE A 40 3.53 -0.81 0.86
C ILE A 40 2.28 -1.32 0.15
N SER A 41 2.13 -0.98 -1.13
CA SER A 41 0.93 -1.30 -1.92
C SER A 41 1.27 -2.36 -2.97
N SER A 42 0.80 -3.60 -2.79
CA SER A 42 0.95 -4.62 -3.83
C SER A 42 -0.31 -4.81 -4.66
N VAL A 43 -0.15 -5.43 -5.83
CA VAL A 43 -1.26 -5.92 -6.64
C VAL A 43 -1.23 -7.45 -6.74
N TRP A 44 -1.10 -8.13 -5.60
CA TRP A 44 -1.03 -9.57 -5.52
C TRP A 44 -2.42 -10.21 -5.68
N TYR A 45 -2.50 -11.23 -6.52
CA TYR A 45 -3.60 -12.19 -6.61
C TYR A 45 -3.11 -13.44 -7.35
N GLU A 46 -3.74 -14.59 -7.09
CA GLU A 46 -3.22 -15.89 -7.56
C GLU A 46 -3.59 -16.23 -9.02
N GLY A 47 -4.67 -15.62 -9.53
CA GLY A 47 -5.20 -15.89 -10.87
C GLY A 47 -4.39 -15.34 -12.04
N ASN A 48 -3.18 -14.82 -11.82
CA ASN A 48 -2.30 -14.32 -12.87
C ASN A 48 -0.84 -14.57 -12.53
N THR A 49 -0.09 -15.15 -13.47
CA THR A 49 1.35 -15.41 -13.33
C THR A 49 2.15 -14.12 -13.10
N CYS A 50 1.66 -12.99 -13.60
CA CYS A 50 2.26 -11.68 -13.41
C CYS A 50 2.15 -11.16 -11.97
N ASN A 51 1.24 -11.71 -11.15
CA ASN A 51 0.88 -11.15 -9.84
C ASN A 51 1.05 -12.14 -8.69
N MET A 52 1.02 -13.45 -8.95
CA MET A 52 1.05 -14.50 -7.91
C MET A 52 2.29 -14.44 -7.00
N HIS A 53 3.42 -13.94 -7.50
CA HIS A 53 4.70 -13.92 -6.79
C HIS A 53 4.92 -12.63 -5.98
N LEU A 54 4.04 -11.63 -6.11
CA LEU A 54 4.21 -10.32 -5.50
C LEU A 54 4.16 -10.35 -3.96
N LEU A 55 3.54 -11.38 -3.37
CA LEU A 55 3.52 -11.56 -1.92
C LEU A 55 4.93 -11.78 -1.34
N ASN A 56 5.82 -12.47 -2.07
CA ASN A 56 7.20 -12.70 -1.62
C ASN A 56 8.03 -11.41 -1.73
N LEU A 57 7.85 -10.65 -2.82
CA LEU A 57 8.47 -9.33 -2.96
C LEU A 57 7.98 -8.38 -1.86
N PHE A 58 6.72 -8.52 -1.47
CA PHE A 58 6.15 -7.78 -0.35
C PHE A 58 6.97 -7.95 0.92
N GLU A 59 7.20 -9.20 1.34
CA GLU A 59 7.94 -9.47 2.58
C GLU A 59 9.37 -8.91 2.53
N ALA A 60 10.04 -9.02 1.38
CA ALA A 60 11.36 -8.45 1.19
C ALA A 60 11.37 -6.92 1.33
N VAL A 61 10.40 -6.23 0.73
CA VAL A 61 10.27 -4.76 0.86
C VAL A 61 9.97 -4.37 2.31
N LYS A 62 9.06 -5.09 2.96
CA LYS A 62 8.71 -4.85 4.37
C LYS A 62 9.94 -4.97 5.28
N GLU A 63 10.77 -5.98 5.05
CA GLU A 63 11.99 -6.18 5.80
C GLU A 63 13.00 -5.04 5.54
N GLY A 64 13.20 -4.66 4.28
CA GLY A 64 14.07 -3.52 3.93
C GLY A 64 13.65 -2.21 4.61
N VAL A 65 12.34 -1.92 4.66
CA VAL A 65 11.80 -0.73 5.34
C VAL A 65 12.08 -0.77 6.85
N ARG A 66 11.95 -1.93 7.50
CA ARG A 66 12.30 -2.09 8.93
C ARG A 66 13.78 -1.89 9.19
N GLN A 67 14.64 -2.41 8.32
CA GLN A 67 16.10 -2.31 8.49
C GLN A 67 16.61 -0.87 8.45
N VAL A 68 15.93 0.02 7.73
CA VAL A 68 16.24 1.45 7.72
C VAL A 68 15.53 2.25 8.82
N GLY A 69 14.92 1.57 9.80
CA GLY A 69 14.31 2.19 10.98
C GLY A 69 12.96 2.86 10.70
N LEU A 70 12.24 2.43 9.67
CA LEU A 70 10.90 2.92 9.34
C LEU A 70 9.83 1.86 9.64
N VAL A 71 8.56 2.27 9.72
CA VAL A 71 7.44 1.36 10.02
C VAL A 71 6.72 0.97 8.74
N PRO A 72 6.79 -0.30 8.29
CA PRO A 72 6.05 -0.75 7.11
C PRO A 72 4.63 -1.18 7.45
N PHE A 73 3.66 -0.66 6.70
CA PHE A 73 2.29 -1.16 6.69
C PHE A 73 1.93 -1.73 5.33
N ARG A 74 1.49 -2.99 5.34
CA ARG A 74 1.16 -3.70 4.12
C ARG A 74 -0.30 -3.48 3.75
N PHE A 75 -0.57 -3.21 2.48
CA PHE A 75 -1.91 -3.37 1.91
C PHE A 75 -1.85 -3.81 0.45
N ASN A 76 -2.97 -4.32 -0.04
CA ASN A 76 -3.09 -4.87 -1.38
C ASN A 76 -4.29 -4.24 -2.09
N THR A 77 -4.17 -4.03 -3.40
CA THR A 77 -5.27 -3.59 -4.25
C THR A 77 -5.59 -4.64 -5.32
N ILE A 78 -6.70 -4.45 -6.02
CA ILE A 78 -7.21 -5.35 -7.05
C ILE A 78 -6.34 -5.33 -8.32
N GLY A 79 -6.51 -6.33 -9.15
CA GLY A 79 -5.98 -6.36 -10.51
C GLY A 79 -6.75 -7.37 -11.37
N VAL A 80 -6.60 -7.28 -12.68
CA VAL A 80 -7.20 -8.21 -13.63
C VAL A 80 -6.16 -8.71 -14.64
N SER A 81 -6.43 -9.85 -15.27
CA SER A 81 -5.55 -10.45 -16.28
C SER A 81 -6.12 -10.21 -17.67
N ASP A 82 -5.42 -9.40 -18.46
CA ASP A 82 -5.75 -9.19 -19.87
C ASP A 82 -5.63 -10.51 -20.65
N GLY A 83 -4.63 -11.34 -20.33
CA GLY A 83 -4.44 -12.65 -20.96
C GLY A 83 -5.63 -13.60 -20.78
N ILE A 84 -6.34 -13.51 -19.65
CA ILE A 84 -7.55 -14.32 -19.40
C ILE A 84 -8.80 -13.66 -19.99
N SER A 85 -8.91 -12.33 -19.91
CA SER A 85 -10.14 -11.61 -20.28
C SER A 85 -10.25 -11.31 -21.77
N MET A 86 -9.15 -11.39 -22.53
CA MET A 86 -9.10 -11.10 -23.96
C MET A 86 -10.14 -11.91 -24.76
N GLY A 87 -10.85 -11.24 -25.67
CA GLY A 87 -11.88 -11.87 -26.51
C GLY A 87 -13.23 -12.10 -25.82
N THR A 88 -13.38 -11.67 -24.56
CA THR A 88 -14.63 -11.80 -23.80
C THR A 88 -15.17 -10.44 -23.35
N ARG A 89 -16.40 -10.42 -22.80
CA ARG A 89 -16.96 -9.23 -22.13
C ARG A 89 -16.13 -8.78 -20.92
N GLY A 90 -15.25 -9.63 -20.38
CA GLY A 90 -14.35 -9.27 -19.28
C GLY A 90 -13.36 -8.17 -19.66
N MET A 91 -12.97 -8.05 -20.94
CA MET A 91 -12.00 -7.04 -21.38
C MET A 91 -12.51 -5.60 -21.16
N SER A 92 -13.82 -5.40 -21.09
CA SER A 92 -14.42 -4.09 -20.74
C SER A 92 -14.03 -3.60 -19.34
N PHE A 93 -13.53 -4.48 -18.47
CA PHE A 93 -13.08 -4.15 -17.11
C PHE A 93 -11.56 -3.98 -16.99
N SER A 94 -10.78 -4.18 -18.06
CA SER A 94 -9.31 -4.04 -18.02
C SER A 94 -8.87 -2.60 -17.83
N LEU A 95 -9.19 -1.70 -18.77
CA LEU A 95 -8.60 -0.36 -18.78
C LEU A 95 -8.96 0.46 -17.53
N GLN A 96 -10.22 0.39 -17.09
CA GLN A 96 -10.70 1.11 -15.91
C GLN A 96 -10.09 0.60 -14.60
N SER A 97 -9.54 -0.62 -14.55
CA SER A 97 -8.92 -1.14 -13.33
C SER A 97 -7.70 -0.32 -12.93
N ARG A 98 -7.06 0.37 -13.88
CA ARG A 98 -5.96 1.31 -13.63
C ARG A 98 -6.39 2.44 -12.70
N ASP A 99 -7.53 3.07 -12.99
CA ASP A 99 -8.02 4.22 -12.22
C ASP A 99 -8.50 3.75 -10.85
N LEU A 100 -9.17 2.59 -10.80
CA LEU A 100 -9.56 1.97 -9.53
C LEU A 100 -8.36 1.62 -8.63
N ILE A 101 -7.24 1.19 -9.22
CA ILE A 101 -5.98 0.95 -8.48
C ILE A 101 -5.43 2.26 -7.91
N ALA A 102 -5.43 3.34 -8.70
CA ALA A 102 -4.98 4.66 -8.26
C ALA A 102 -5.81 5.14 -7.06
N ASP A 103 -7.13 5.12 -7.21
CA ASP A 103 -8.09 5.55 -6.18
C ASP A 103 -7.94 4.71 -4.91
N SER A 104 -7.70 3.41 -5.04
CA SER A 104 -7.49 2.51 -3.91
C SER A 104 -6.23 2.87 -3.11
N ILE A 105 -5.12 3.15 -3.80
CA ILE A 105 -3.86 3.53 -3.14
C ILE A 105 -3.99 4.92 -2.50
N GLU A 106 -4.56 5.89 -3.22
CA GLU A 106 -4.79 7.24 -2.71
C GLU A 106 -5.69 7.21 -1.46
N THR A 107 -6.75 6.41 -1.48
CA THR A 107 -7.67 6.23 -0.35
C THR A 107 -6.94 5.73 0.89
N VAL A 108 -6.14 4.65 0.76
CA VAL A 108 -5.41 4.09 1.90
C VAL A 108 -4.36 5.06 2.42
N MET A 109 -3.55 5.63 1.53
CA MET A 109 -2.48 6.56 1.91
C MET A 109 -3.03 7.79 2.64
N SER A 110 -4.13 8.36 2.14
CA SER A 110 -4.76 9.55 2.71
C SER A 110 -5.47 9.26 4.03
N ALA A 111 -6.20 8.14 4.11
CA ALA A 111 -6.94 7.78 5.32
C ALA A 111 -6.02 7.35 6.47
N GLN A 112 -4.92 6.66 6.16
CA GLN A 112 -4.00 6.11 7.16
C GLN A 112 -2.84 7.05 7.50
N TRP A 113 -2.71 8.21 6.84
CA TRP A 113 -1.67 9.19 7.09
C TRP A 113 -0.24 8.65 6.91
N TYR A 114 -0.03 7.72 5.97
CA TYR A 114 1.31 7.21 5.69
C TYR A 114 2.19 8.30 5.06
N ASP A 115 3.47 8.32 5.44
CA ASP A 115 4.43 9.34 5.02
C ASP A 115 5.02 9.08 3.63
N ALA A 116 5.03 7.82 3.21
CA ALA A 116 5.57 7.39 1.92
C ALA A 116 4.88 6.13 1.42
N ASN A 117 4.95 5.88 0.11
CA ASN A 117 4.40 4.69 -0.53
C ASN A 117 5.50 3.96 -1.33
N ILE A 118 5.53 2.63 -1.20
CA ILE A 118 6.27 1.73 -2.11
C ILE A 118 5.25 0.83 -2.81
N SER A 119 5.00 1.08 -4.10
CA SER A 119 4.11 0.23 -4.90
C SER A 119 4.87 -0.92 -5.56
N ILE A 120 4.27 -2.11 -5.51
CA ILE A 120 4.78 -3.33 -6.15
C ILE A 120 3.73 -3.81 -7.17
N PRO A 121 3.74 -3.25 -8.38
CA PRO A 121 2.82 -3.65 -9.44
C PRO A 121 3.25 -4.96 -10.13
N GLY A 122 2.27 -5.61 -10.77
CA GLY A 122 2.49 -6.71 -11.72
C GLY A 122 2.62 -6.18 -13.16
N CYS A 123 1.85 -6.75 -14.09
CA CYS A 123 1.88 -6.36 -15.52
C CYS A 123 0.82 -5.32 -15.95
N ASP A 124 1.10 -4.74 -17.13
CA ASP A 124 0.27 -3.86 -17.96
C ASP A 124 -0.44 -2.71 -17.22
N LYS A 125 -1.73 -2.86 -16.90
CA LYS A 125 -2.54 -1.77 -16.33
C LYS A 125 -2.14 -1.38 -14.91
N ASN A 126 -1.37 -2.26 -14.25
CA ASN A 126 -0.90 -2.02 -12.90
C ASN A 126 0.39 -1.18 -12.88
N VAL A 127 1.03 -0.88 -14.01
CA VAL A 127 2.34 -0.17 -14.01
C VAL A 127 2.18 1.34 -14.18
N SER A 128 1.09 1.80 -14.81
CA SER A 128 0.87 3.21 -15.14
C SER A 128 -0.35 3.77 -14.44
N PHE A 129 -0.32 3.92 -13.12
CA PHE A 129 -1.30 4.72 -12.39
C PHE A 129 -0.65 5.99 -11.86
N LYS A 130 -1.37 7.11 -11.92
CA LYS A 130 -0.88 8.41 -11.48
C LYS A 130 -1.62 8.80 -10.21
N LEU A 131 -0.92 8.70 -9.08
CA LEU A 131 -1.42 9.26 -7.82
C LEU A 131 -1.54 10.78 -7.99
N HIS A 132 -2.68 11.33 -7.56
CA HIS A 132 -2.98 12.76 -7.65
C HIS A 132 -2.25 13.55 -6.55
#